data_AF-A0A8C2VW77-F1
#
_entry.id   AF-A0A8C2VW77-F1
#
_cell.length_a   1.000
_cell.length_b   1.000
_cell.length_c   1.000
_cell.angle_alpha   90.00
_cell.angle_beta   90.00
_cell.angle_gamma   90.00
#
_symmetry.space_group_name_H-M   'P 1'
#
loop_
_entity.id
_entity.type
_entity.pdbx_description
1 polymer ?
#
loop_
_entity_poly.entity_id
_entity_poly.type
_entity_poly.pdbx_seq_one_letter_code
_entity_poly.pdbx_strand_id
1 'polypeptide(L)'
;MEVEVDKLELMFQKYRLEYEIKTNHPDSAGEKNPVTLSKELSAIKSRYQPLYARCKPVVIEEKETKSRICTTLNKTMTMIQELQKQTDVELLPLTEEEKTRTEQLKSHMPHL
;
A
#
# COMPACT_ATOMS: atom_id res chain seq x y z
N MET A 1 45.63 31.24 -36.03
CA MET A 1 44.94 32.40 -35.44
C MET A 1 43.49 32.06 -35.19
N GLU A 2 42.75 31.61 -36.19
CA GLU A 2 41.35 31.16 -36.11
C GLU A 2 41.09 30.14 -34.99
N VAL A 3 41.89 29.07 -34.91
CA VAL A 3 41.78 28.04 -33.85
C VAL A 3 41.93 28.61 -32.43
N GLU A 4 42.75 29.64 -32.22
CA GLU A 4 42.94 30.24 -30.89
C GLU A 4 41.79 31.17 -30.53
N VAL A 5 41.17 31.80 -31.54
CA VAL A 5 39.96 32.63 -31.39
C VAL A 5 38.75 31.75 -31.05
N ASP A 6 38.58 30.62 -31.74
CA ASP A 6 37.50 29.66 -31.46
C ASP A 6 37.60 29.11 -30.03
N LYS A 7 38.83 28.83 -29.58
CA LYS A 7 39.10 28.38 -28.22
C LYS A 7 38.78 29.46 -27.18
N LEU A 8 39.09 30.73 -27.47
CA LEU A 8 38.77 31.86 -26.59
C LEU A 8 37.26 32.09 -26.48
N GLU A 9 36.55 32.02 -27.62
CA GLU A 9 35.10 32.12 -27.67
C GLU A 9 34.43 31.00 -26.85
N LEU A 10 34.91 29.76 -26.98
CA LEU A 10 34.41 28.63 -26.18
C LEU A 10 34.63 28.84 -24.67
N MET A 11 35.80 29.36 -24.27
CA MET A 11 36.06 29.68 -22.86
C MET A 11 35.14 30.79 -22.34
N PHE A 12 34.86 31.81 -23.16
CA PHE A 12 33.94 32.90 -22.79
C PHE A 12 32.50 32.40 -22.64
N GLN A 13 32.03 31.55 -23.56
CA GLN A 13 30.71 30.92 -23.47
C GLN A 13 30.58 30.05 -22.21
N LYS A 14 31.61 29.25 -21.89
CA LYS A 14 31.65 28.47 -20.66
C LYS A 14 31.58 29.35 -19.42
N TYR A 15 32.40 30.40 -19.36
CA TYR A 15 32.42 31.33 -18.23
C TYR A 15 31.06 32.03 -18.06
N ARG A 16 30.44 32.47 -19.15
CA ARG A 16 29.11 33.11 -19.12
C ARG A 16 28.04 32.16 -18.57
N LEU A 17 28.05 30.89 -18.99
CA LEU A 17 27.13 29.87 -18.49
C LEU A 17 27.31 29.61 -16.98
N GLU A 18 28.55 29.47 -16.52
CA GLU A 18 28.85 29.30 -15.09
C GLU A 18 28.39 30.50 -14.26
N TYR A 19 28.60 31.72 -14.78
CA TYR A 19 28.16 32.95 -14.15
C TYR A 19 26.62 33.00 -14.05
N GLU A 20 25.91 32.74 -15.15
CA GLU A 20 24.45 32.71 -15.20
C GLU A 20 23.84 31.66 -14.26
N ILE A 21 24.40 30.45 -14.17
CA ILE A 21 23.93 29.40 -13.23
C ILE A 21 24.08 29.87 -11.77
N LYS A 22 25.17 30.59 -11.46
CA LYS A 22 25.48 31.05 -10.11
C LYS A 22 24.64 32.27 -9.71
N THR A 23 24.36 33.18 -10.64
CA THR A 23 23.59 34.41 -10.37
C THR A 23 22.08 34.19 -10.44
N ASN A 24 21.62 33.30 -11.32
CA ASN A 24 20.20 32.94 -11.44
C ASN A 24 19.80 31.84 -10.45
N HIS A 25 20.56 31.60 -9.38
CA HIS A 25 20.16 30.63 -8.37
C HIS A 25 18.77 31.06 -7.87
N PRO A 26 17.71 30.30 -8.17
CA PRO A 26 16.42 30.66 -7.64
C PRO A 26 16.59 30.55 -6.12
N ASP A 27 16.27 31.63 -5.43
CA ASP A 27 16.10 31.65 -3.97
C ASP A 27 14.82 30.85 -3.62
N SER A 28 14.61 29.71 -4.28
CA SER A 28 13.45 28.84 -4.11
C SER A 28 13.70 27.99 -2.88
N ALA A 29 13.55 28.64 -1.73
CA ALA A 29 13.37 27.98 -0.44
C ALA A 29 12.15 27.05 -0.54
N GLY A 30 12.34 25.83 -1.07
CA GLY A 30 11.27 24.85 -1.23
C GLY A 30 11.48 23.81 -2.34
N GLU A 31 12.17 24.15 -3.43
CA GLU A 31 12.30 23.23 -4.58
C GLU A 31 13.57 22.36 -4.44
N LYS A 32 13.38 21.04 -4.30
CA LYS A 32 14.51 20.10 -4.19
C LYS A 32 15.27 20.05 -5.52
N ASN A 33 16.61 20.07 -5.43
CA ASN A 33 17.47 19.84 -6.59
C ASN A 33 17.06 18.54 -7.33
N PRO A 34 16.91 18.55 -8.67
CA PRO A 34 16.60 17.36 -9.46
C PRO A 34 17.47 16.12 -9.14
N VAL A 35 18.74 16.34 -8.76
CA VAL A 35 19.66 15.26 -8.35
C VAL A 35 19.20 14.58 -7.06
N THR A 36 18.73 15.32 -6.07
CA THR A 36 18.24 14.75 -4.81
C THR A 36 16.90 14.07 -5.01
N LEU A 37 15.99 14.68 -5.79
CA LEU A 37 14.69 14.10 -6.14
C LEU A 37 14.84 12.75 -6.86
N SER A 38 15.78 12.64 -7.80
CA SER A 38 16.06 11.37 -8.51
C SER A 38 16.50 10.26 -7.56
N LYS A 39 17.37 10.57 -6.58
CA LYS A 39 17.79 9.61 -5.55
C LYS A 39 16.64 9.16 -4.66
N GLU A 40 15.79 10.10 -4.22
CA GLU A 40 14.62 9.80 -3.40
C GLU A 40 13.61 8.90 -4.13
N LEU A 41 13.32 9.20 -5.40
CA LEU A 41 12.44 8.37 -6.23
C LEU A 41 12.98 6.95 -6.40
N SER A 42 14.28 6.80 -6.62
CA SER A 42 14.93 5.49 -6.70
C SER A 42 14.79 4.71 -5.39
N ALA A 43 14.98 5.38 -4.24
CA ALA A 43 14.80 4.76 -2.93
C ALA A 43 13.34 4.37 -2.66
N ILE A 44 12.36 5.16 -3.07
CA ILE A 44 10.93 4.82 -2.99
C ILE A 44 10.63 3.60 -3.85
N LYS A 45 11.06 3.59 -5.11
CA LYS A 45 10.85 2.49 -6.05
C LYS A 45 11.48 1.19 -5.54
N SER A 46 12.71 1.26 -5.01
CA SER A 46 13.41 0.11 -4.43
C SER A 46 12.65 -0.52 -3.26
N ARG A 47 12.03 0.30 -2.40
CA ARG A 47 11.24 -0.17 -1.25
C ARG A 47 9.86 -0.72 -1.65
N TYR A 48 9.28 -0.23 -2.74
CA TYR A 48 7.94 -0.64 -3.15
C TYR A 48 7.84 -2.14 -3.47
N GLN A 49 8.75 -2.66 -4.28
CA GLN A 49 8.70 -4.05 -4.74
C GLN A 49 8.69 -5.09 -3.59
N PRO A 50 9.59 -5.02 -2.59
CA PRO A 50 9.56 -5.95 -1.46
C PRO A 50 8.33 -5.76 -0.57
N LEU A 51 7.86 -4.52 -0.38
CA LEU A 51 6.61 -4.27 0.37
C LEU A 51 5.41 -4.89 -0.35
N TYR A 52 5.29 -4.70 -1.65
CA TYR A 52 4.22 -5.28 -2.46
C TYR A 52 4.26 -6.81 -2.41
N ALA A 53 5.45 -7.41 -2.58
CA ALA A 53 5.65 -8.85 -2.47
C ALA A 53 5.27 -9.40 -1.10
N ARG A 54 5.50 -8.64 -0.02
CA ARG A 54 5.11 -9.01 1.35
C ARG A 54 3.61 -8.86 1.59
N CYS A 55 2.95 -7.84 1.05
CA CYS A 55 1.52 -7.62 1.22
C CYS A 55 0.66 -8.63 0.46
N LYS A 56 1.11 -9.08 -0.72
CA LYS A 56 0.34 -9.99 -1.58
C LYS A 56 -0.13 -11.29 -0.89
N PRO A 57 0.73 -12.06 -0.19
CA PRO A 57 0.29 -13.26 0.51
C PRO A 57 -0.59 -12.95 1.73
N VAL A 58 -0.37 -11.82 2.41
CA VAL A 58 -1.16 -11.44 3.61
C VAL A 58 -2.65 -11.29 3.28
N VAL A 59 -2.97 -10.64 2.15
CA VAL A 59 -4.37 -10.47 1.72
C VAL A 59 -5.03 -11.83 1.39
N ILE A 60 -4.26 -12.77 0.85
CA ILE A 60 -4.75 -14.12 0.55
C ILE A 60 -4.99 -14.90 1.85
N GLU A 61 -4.03 -14.85 2.79
CA GLU A 61 -4.11 -15.51 4.09
C GLU A 61 -5.24 -14.96 4.95
N GLU A 62 -5.47 -13.65 4.94
CA GLU A 62 -6.59 -13.00 5.62
C GLU A 62 -7.93 -13.54 5.09
N LYS A 63 -8.08 -13.60 3.77
CA LYS A 63 -9.28 -14.16 3.12
C LYS A 63 -9.48 -15.63 3.49
N GLU A 64 -8.43 -16.46 3.43
CA GLU A 64 -8.52 -17.88 3.79
C GLU A 64 -8.87 -18.05 5.27
N THR A 65 -8.21 -17.32 6.16
CA THR A 65 -8.43 -17.37 7.61
C THR A 65 -9.86 -16.98 7.95
N LYS A 66 -10.37 -15.89 7.36
CA LYS A 66 -11.77 -15.48 7.52
C LYS A 66 -12.71 -16.58 7.05
N SER A 67 -12.45 -17.19 5.88
CA SER A 67 -13.25 -18.31 5.36
C SER A 67 -13.27 -19.51 6.31
N ARG A 68 -12.11 -19.88 6.85
CA ARG A 68 -11.96 -20.99 7.80
C ARG A 68 -12.74 -20.71 9.10
N ILE A 69 -12.60 -19.52 9.67
CA ILE A 69 -13.33 -19.10 10.87
C ILE A 69 -14.84 -19.19 10.63
N CYS A 70 -15.34 -18.65 9.52
CA CYS A 70 -16.77 -18.71 9.17
C CYS A 70 -17.26 -20.15 9.06
N THR A 71 -16.50 -21.00 8.37
CA THR A 71 -16.85 -22.42 8.18
C THR A 71 -16.91 -23.14 9.52
N THR A 72 -15.94 -22.92 10.41
CA THR A 72 -15.92 -23.52 11.75
C THR A 72 -17.09 -23.03 12.59
N LEU A 73 -17.35 -21.72 12.60
CA LEU A 73 -18.48 -21.13 13.34
C LEU A 73 -19.82 -21.71 12.87
N ASN A 74 -20.05 -21.81 11.55
CA ASN A 74 -21.28 -22.40 11.00
C ASN A 74 -21.46 -23.87 11.41
N LYS A 75 -20.37 -24.65 11.38
CA LYS A 75 -20.39 -26.06 11.81
C LYS A 75 -20.71 -26.18 13.31
N THR A 76 -20.05 -25.39 14.15
CA THR A 76 -20.30 -25.37 15.60
C THR A 76 -21.73 -24.95 15.90
N MET A 77 -22.25 -23.94 15.22
CA MET A 77 -23.64 -23.49 15.38
C MET A 77 -24.63 -24.59 15.00
N THR A 78 -24.39 -25.29 13.89
CA THR A 78 -25.22 -26.43 13.45
C THR A 78 -25.20 -27.55 14.48
N MET A 79 -24.02 -27.91 14.99
CA MET A 79 -23.86 -28.95 16.02
C MET A 79 -24.59 -28.58 17.32
N ILE A 80 -24.50 -27.32 17.77
CA ILE A 80 -25.24 -26.83 18.94
C ILE A 80 -26.75 -26.98 18.70
N GLN A 81 -27.25 -26.57 17.53
CA GLN A 81 -28.67 -26.71 17.18
C GLN A 81 -29.14 -28.17 17.13
N GLU A 82 -28.30 -29.10 16.68
CA GLU A 82 -28.63 -30.53 16.68
C GLU A 82 -28.69 -31.09 18.11
N LEU A 83 -27.73 -30.75 18.96
CA LEU A 83 -27.73 -31.18 20.37
C LEU A 83 -28.90 -30.60 21.17
N GLN A 84 -29.31 -29.36 20.85
CA GLN A 84 -30.52 -28.75 21.39
C GLN A 84 -31.79 -29.50 20.99
N LYS A 85 -31.88 -30.03 19.76
CA LYS A 85 -33.04 -30.85 19.38
C LYS A 85 -33.12 -32.15 20.17
N GLN A 86 -31.98 -32.62 20.69
CA GLN A 86 -31.88 -33.86 21.46
C GLN A 86 -32.07 -33.65 22.97
N THR A 87 -32.00 -32.40 23.46
CA THR A 87 -32.01 -32.08 24.89
C THR A 87 -33.05 -30.98 25.13
N ASP A 88 -33.89 -31.07 26.17
CA ASP A 88 -34.95 -30.08 26.48
C ASP A 88 -34.41 -28.73 27.02
N VAL A 89 -33.25 -28.29 26.52
CA VAL A 89 -32.55 -27.05 26.90
C VAL A 89 -32.91 -25.95 25.90
N GLU A 90 -33.79 -25.04 26.31
CA GLU A 90 -34.05 -23.79 25.59
C GLU A 90 -32.89 -22.79 25.81
N LEU A 91 -32.21 -22.38 24.73
CA LEU A 91 -31.33 -21.21 24.77
C LEU A 91 -32.09 -19.95 24.34
N LEU A 92 -31.67 -18.82 24.90
CA LEU A 92 -32.10 -17.51 24.46
C LEU A 92 -31.77 -17.32 22.97
N PRO A 93 -32.72 -16.83 22.15
CA PRO A 93 -32.45 -16.53 20.76
C PRO A 93 -31.34 -15.49 20.65
N LEU A 94 -30.58 -15.61 19.56
CA LEU A 94 -29.48 -14.73 19.22
C LEU A 94 -29.95 -13.26 19.25
N THR A 95 -29.18 -12.39 19.90
CA THR A 95 -29.50 -10.96 20.00
C THR A 95 -29.44 -10.29 18.62
N GLU A 96 -30.09 -9.15 18.44
CA GLU A 96 -30.08 -8.43 17.14
C GLU A 96 -28.67 -8.01 16.71
N GLU A 97 -27.80 -7.67 17.67
CA GLU A 97 -26.39 -7.38 17.41
C GLU A 97 -25.64 -8.61 16.88
N GLU A 98 -25.89 -9.78 17.44
CA GLU A 98 -25.27 -11.03 16.99
C GLU A 98 -25.81 -11.47 15.62
N LYS A 99 -27.12 -11.30 15.34
CA LYS A 99 -27.71 -11.56 14.02
C LYS A 99 -27.07 -10.70 12.94
N THR A 100 -26.97 -9.39 13.18
CA THR A 100 -26.36 -8.44 12.23
C THR A 100 -24.89 -8.73 11.99
N ARG A 101 -24.12 -9.11 13.02
CA ARG A 101 -22.72 -9.57 12.85
C ARG A 101 -22.63 -10.83 12.00
N THR A 102 -23.59 -11.75 12.13
CA THR A 102 -23.65 -12.98 11.32
C THR A 102 -23.95 -12.67 9.85
N GLU A 103 -24.83 -11.71 9.57
CA GLU A 103 -25.14 -11.24 8.21
C GLU A 103 -23.97 -10.46 7.58
N GLN A 104 -23.29 -9.61 8.36
CA GLN A 104 -22.06 -8.95 7.92
C GLN A 104 -20.97 -9.97 7.58
N LEU A 105 -20.85 -11.03 8.39
CA LEU A 105 -19.90 -12.11 8.14
C LEU A 105 -20.21 -12.84 6.82
N LYS A 106 -21.48 -13.14 6.56
CA LYS A 106 -21.94 -13.78 5.31
C LYS A 106 -21.76 -12.88 4.08
N SER A 107 -22.14 -11.61 4.16
CA SER A 107 -22.04 -10.66 3.04
C SER A 107 -20.60 -10.38 2.60
N HIS A 108 -19.64 -10.43 3.51
CA HIS A 108 -18.22 -10.29 3.17
C HIS A 108 -17.62 -11.53 2.49
N MET A 109 -18.38 -12.62 2.35
CA MET A 109 -17.92 -13.91 1.81
C MET A 109 -19.00 -14.54 0.91
N PRO A 110 -19.32 -13.95 -0.27
CA PRO A 110 -20.42 -14.39 -1.12
C PRO A 110 -20.25 -15.78 -1.76
N HIS A 111 -19.13 -16.48 -1.51
CA HIS A 111 -18.83 -17.80 -2.08
C HIS A 111 -18.92 -18.95 -1.05
N LEU A 112 -19.44 -18.68 0.16
CA LEU A 112 -19.79 -19.71 1.14
C LEU A 112 -21.31 -19.90 1.20
#